data_AF-A0A846ZYP5-F1
#
_entry.id   AF-A0A846ZYP5-F1
#
_cell.length_a   1.000
_cell.length_b   1.000
_cell.length_c   1.000
_cell.angle_alpha   90.00
_cell.angle_beta   90.00
_cell.angle_gamma   90.00
#
_symmetry.space_group_name_H-M   'P 1'
#
loop_
_entity.id
_entity.type
_entity.pdbx_description
1 polymer ?
#
loop_
_entity_poly.entity_id
_entity_poly.type
_entity_poly.pdbx_seq_one_letter_code
_entity_poly.pdbx_strand_id
1 'polypeptide(L)'
;MTFEHCIRCTICVENCPVFRVQPEFPGPKQAGPDAQRFRSDREKSIDDWVLLCSQCKRCEIACPCGVEPAQIILRAQHRYGLEHPRTPAHLLFANNYYLSALGSMTAPLANRIAASKIGKKILGQMGIATAIPFPKFSFKTLRGEKKTRSRGNRKVAFFYGCFINFYRPDIGRKIMRMLQSFQINVVLPPQVCCGLPALGNGNPALARTFARKNVASLSNYIDAGYDIVYTCTSCGLCLLQDYRGILEIPGAKKIAENSYDLHEYLLKLIAEREISPVFREVKRTLAYHIPCHLRALKIGYPAADLMKRIPGLDAAILDDACCGLSGSYGFKKTNEATACELGARAVSLIRKTKAEAIVADCGSCRMQLSGLSGMDVFDPAEILCESLGIRNKK
;
A
#
# COMPACT_ATOMS: atom_id res chain seq x y z
N MET A 1 -24.79 5.69 8.50
CA MET A 1 -23.34 5.95 8.72
C MET A 1 -23.07 5.82 10.22
N THR A 2 -21.88 5.39 10.63
CA THR A 2 -21.58 5.11 12.05
C THR A 2 -21.15 6.35 12.85
N PHE A 3 -21.16 7.56 12.27
CA PHE A 3 -20.74 8.77 12.99
C PHE A 3 -21.64 9.11 14.19
N GLU A 4 -22.89 8.63 14.21
CA GLU A 4 -23.79 8.73 15.38
C GLU A 4 -23.24 8.00 16.61
N HIS A 5 -22.45 6.94 16.42
CA HIS A 5 -21.78 6.24 17.52
C HIS A 5 -20.53 7.00 18.04
N CYS A 6 -20.16 8.13 17.44
CA CYS A 6 -19.03 8.94 17.87
C CYS A 6 -19.35 9.66 19.18
N ILE A 7 -18.84 9.12 20.29
CA ILE A 7 -18.88 9.74 21.62
C ILE A 7 -17.80 10.83 21.76
N ARG A 8 -17.85 11.66 22.81
CA ARG A 8 -16.91 12.77 23.06
C ARG A 8 -15.47 12.35 23.47
N CYS A 9 -15.02 11.14 23.16
CA CYS A 9 -13.61 10.74 23.33
C CYS A 9 -12.71 11.35 22.22
N THR A 10 -11.39 11.41 22.44
CA THR A 10 -10.40 11.99 21.50
C THR A 10 -9.32 10.99 21.07
N ILE A 11 -9.50 9.69 21.32
CA ILE A 11 -8.51 8.63 21.04
C ILE A 11 -8.04 8.64 19.58
N CYS A 12 -8.96 8.88 18.63
CA CYS A 12 -8.63 8.94 17.22
C CYS A 12 -7.69 10.12 16.86
N VAL A 13 -7.75 11.22 17.61
CA VAL A 13 -6.89 12.40 17.43
C VAL A 13 -5.49 12.09 17.94
N GLU A 14 -5.37 11.49 19.12
CA GLU A 14 -4.06 11.07 19.67
C GLU A 14 -3.32 10.08 18.75
N ASN A 15 -4.08 9.18 18.12
CA ASN A 15 -3.53 8.20 17.18
C ASN A 15 -3.28 8.75 15.76
N CYS A 16 -3.61 10.02 15.50
CA CYS A 16 -3.45 10.60 14.19
C CYS A 16 -2.03 11.16 13.98
N PRO A 17 -1.22 10.58 13.07
CA PRO A 17 0.12 11.08 12.84
C PRO A 17 0.10 12.47 12.19
N VAL A 18 -0.86 12.73 11.28
CA VAL A 18 -0.95 14.02 10.58
C VAL A 18 -1.26 15.16 11.55
N PHE A 19 -2.23 14.98 12.46
CA PHE A 19 -2.58 15.98 13.47
C PHE A 19 -1.38 16.43 14.30
N ARG A 20 -0.46 15.51 14.60
CA ARG A 20 0.74 15.78 15.41
C ARG A 20 1.74 16.75 14.74
N VAL A 21 1.73 16.86 13.42
CA VAL A 21 2.75 17.61 12.64
C VAL A 21 2.15 18.63 11.67
N GLN A 22 0.82 18.68 11.53
CA GLN A 22 0.12 19.58 10.62
C GLN A 22 -0.93 20.36 11.41
N PRO A 23 -0.59 21.55 11.94
CA PRO A 23 -1.48 22.37 12.76
C PRO A 23 -2.78 22.77 12.08
N GLU A 24 -2.78 22.87 10.75
CA GLU A 24 -3.98 23.20 9.96
C GLU A 24 -4.97 22.04 9.86
N PHE A 25 -4.54 20.81 10.15
CA PHE A 25 -5.44 19.67 10.16
C PHE A 25 -6.10 19.57 11.54
N PRO A 26 -7.43 19.76 11.67
CA PRO A 26 -8.10 19.76 12.97
C PRO A 26 -8.25 18.36 13.59
N GLY A 27 -7.66 17.34 12.94
CA GLY A 27 -7.70 15.96 13.39
C GLY A 27 -8.91 15.18 12.85
N PRO A 28 -8.86 13.85 12.94
CA PRO A 28 -9.84 12.98 12.32
C PRO A 28 -11.24 13.09 12.93
N LYS A 29 -11.36 13.49 14.20
CA LYS A 29 -12.64 13.66 14.88
C LYS A 29 -13.41 14.86 14.32
N GLN A 30 -12.76 16.02 14.30
CA GLN A 30 -13.35 17.26 13.83
C GLN A 30 -13.57 17.23 12.32
N ALA A 31 -12.55 16.84 11.53
CA ALA A 31 -12.68 16.75 10.07
C ALA A 31 -13.67 15.67 9.60
N GLY A 32 -13.93 14.66 10.44
CA GLY A 32 -14.82 13.54 10.15
C GLY A 32 -16.17 13.67 10.86
N PRO A 33 -16.45 12.83 11.88
CA PRO A 33 -17.78 12.70 12.46
C PRO A 33 -18.38 14.00 13.03
N ASP A 34 -17.57 14.87 13.67
CA ASP A 34 -18.13 16.09 14.28
C ASP A 34 -18.55 17.10 13.22
N ALA A 35 -17.75 17.32 12.17
CA ALA A 35 -18.16 18.17 11.05
C ALA A 35 -19.38 17.61 10.32
N GLN A 36 -19.45 16.29 10.09
CA GLN A 36 -20.58 15.70 9.36
C GLN A 36 -21.89 15.69 10.16
N ARG A 37 -21.84 15.69 11.50
CA ARG A 37 -23.05 15.73 12.36
C ARG A 37 -23.89 17.00 12.14
N PHE A 38 -23.23 18.11 11.81
CA PHE A 38 -23.89 19.40 11.62
C PHE A 38 -24.07 19.78 10.14
N ARG A 39 -23.74 18.86 9.21
CA ARG A 39 -23.80 19.12 7.78
C ARG A 39 -25.03 18.52 7.15
N SER A 40 -25.72 19.32 6.35
CA SER A 40 -26.70 18.82 5.41
C SER A 40 -26.04 18.26 4.14
N ASP A 41 -26.64 17.23 3.55
CA ASP A 41 -26.28 16.74 2.21
C ASP A 41 -26.50 17.80 1.12
N ARG A 42 -27.18 18.91 1.41
CA ARG A 42 -27.39 20.02 0.47
C ARG A 42 -26.33 21.12 0.53
N GLU A 43 -25.49 21.15 1.57
CA GLU A 43 -24.50 22.20 1.77
C GLU A 43 -23.22 21.98 0.96
N LYS A 44 -22.62 23.04 0.42
CA LYS A 44 -21.30 22.90 -0.24
C LYS A 44 -20.22 22.49 0.77
N SER A 45 -19.27 21.70 0.32
CA SER A 45 -18.08 21.32 1.07
C SER A 45 -17.14 22.52 1.18
N ILE A 46 -17.14 23.19 2.33
CA ILE A 46 -16.32 24.39 2.54
C ILE A 46 -14.92 24.11 3.11
N ASP A 47 -14.70 22.93 3.71
CA ASP A 47 -13.43 22.66 4.37
C ASP A 47 -12.42 22.04 3.41
N ASP A 48 -11.31 22.74 3.19
CA ASP A 48 -10.14 22.21 2.48
C ASP A 48 -9.27 21.30 3.37
N TRP A 49 -9.34 21.43 4.70
CA TRP A 49 -8.58 20.60 5.65
C TRP A 49 -8.84 19.10 5.50
N VAL A 50 -9.95 18.70 4.87
CA VAL A 50 -10.21 17.28 4.55
C VAL A 50 -9.11 16.72 3.64
N LEU A 51 -8.48 17.54 2.80
CA LEU A 51 -7.39 17.15 1.90
C LEU A 51 -6.07 16.89 2.64
N LEU A 52 -5.93 17.37 3.87
CA LEU A 52 -4.75 17.13 4.72
C LEU A 52 -4.74 15.71 5.31
N CYS A 53 -5.88 15.02 5.34
CA CYS A 53 -5.96 13.64 5.79
C CYS A 53 -5.20 12.68 4.85
N SER A 54 -4.24 11.93 5.40
CA SER A 54 -3.42 10.97 4.65
C SER A 54 -4.08 9.61 4.39
N GLN A 55 -5.30 9.39 4.89
CA GLN A 55 -6.04 8.13 4.75
C GLN A 55 -5.33 6.89 5.32
N CYS A 56 -4.45 7.06 6.33
CA CYS A 56 -3.72 5.94 6.94
C CYS A 56 -4.58 4.99 7.81
N LYS A 57 -5.85 5.33 8.06
CA LYS A 57 -6.85 4.58 8.85
C LYS A 57 -6.48 4.26 10.31
N ARG A 58 -5.40 4.81 10.89
CA ARG A 58 -5.05 4.62 12.33
C ARG A 58 -6.18 5.03 13.28
N CYS A 59 -6.92 6.09 12.94
CA CYS A 59 -8.06 6.56 13.72
C CYS A 59 -9.22 5.53 13.81
N GLU A 60 -9.41 4.71 12.77
CA GLU A 60 -10.47 3.69 12.74
C GLU A 60 -10.07 2.49 13.60
N ILE A 61 -8.79 2.10 13.55
CA ILE A 61 -8.25 1.01 14.38
C ILE A 61 -8.38 1.34 15.86
N ALA A 62 -8.11 2.60 16.23
CA ALA A 62 -8.13 3.04 17.62
C ALA A 62 -9.54 3.34 18.16
N CYS A 63 -10.58 3.35 17.32
CA CYS A 63 -11.92 3.72 17.76
C CYS A 63 -12.60 2.57 18.53
N PRO A 64 -12.96 2.76 19.81
CA PRO A 64 -13.66 1.73 20.59
C PRO A 64 -15.11 1.53 20.15
N CYS A 65 -15.71 2.53 19.49
CA CYS A 65 -17.11 2.53 19.07
C CYS A 65 -17.32 2.05 17.62
N GLY A 66 -16.26 1.63 16.94
CA GLY A 66 -16.33 1.19 15.54
C GLY A 66 -16.68 2.31 14.54
N VAL A 67 -16.47 3.58 14.92
CA VAL A 67 -16.59 4.70 13.98
C VAL A 67 -15.41 4.64 13.01
N GLU A 68 -15.67 5.01 11.74
CA GLU A 68 -14.67 5.00 10.67
C GLU A 68 -14.35 6.43 10.20
N PRO A 69 -13.62 7.26 11.00
CA PRO A 69 -13.36 8.65 10.62
C PRO A 69 -12.65 8.82 9.28
N ALA A 70 -11.73 7.92 8.90
CA ALA A 70 -11.00 8.06 7.64
C ALA A 70 -11.92 7.87 6.44
N GLN A 71 -12.86 6.91 6.49
CA GLN A 71 -13.89 6.74 5.46
C GLN A 71 -14.88 7.92 5.40
N ILE A 72 -15.28 8.47 6.55
CA ILE A 72 -16.12 9.66 6.61
C ILE A 72 -15.40 10.83 5.92
N ILE A 73 -14.13 11.06 6.27
CA ILE A 73 -13.29 12.09 5.63
C ILE A 73 -13.08 11.80 4.15
N LEU A 74 -12.93 10.54 3.73
CA LEU A 74 -12.75 10.17 2.33
C LEU A 74 -13.97 10.58 1.48
N ARG A 75 -15.18 10.40 2.00
CA ARG A 75 -16.41 10.87 1.35
C ARG A 75 -16.44 12.40 1.26
N ALA A 76 -16.06 13.08 2.33
CA ALA A 76 -15.93 14.55 2.31
C ALA A 76 -14.87 15.02 1.28
N GLN A 77 -13.73 14.33 1.17
CA GLN A 77 -12.71 14.61 0.16
C GLN A 77 -13.26 14.43 -1.27
N HIS A 78 -14.09 13.40 -1.51
CA HIS A 78 -14.73 13.21 -2.82
C HIS A 78 -15.71 14.32 -3.13
N ARG A 79 -16.55 14.71 -2.17
CA ARG A 79 -17.47 15.83 -2.31
C ARG A 79 -16.73 17.13 -2.62
N TYR A 80 -15.70 17.45 -1.83
CA TYR A 80 -14.85 18.61 -2.05
C TYR A 80 -14.27 18.61 -3.47
N GLY A 81 -13.72 17.49 -3.93
CA GLY A 81 -13.12 17.35 -5.26
C GLY A 81 -14.10 17.26 -6.44
N LEU A 82 -15.42 17.24 -6.19
CA LEU A 82 -16.47 17.43 -7.22
C LEU A 82 -16.87 18.91 -7.32
N GLU A 83 -16.82 19.63 -6.20
CA GLU A 83 -17.21 21.03 -6.11
C GLU A 83 -16.06 22.00 -6.42
N HIS A 84 -14.81 21.53 -6.37
CA HIS A 84 -13.60 22.33 -6.59
C HIS A 84 -12.74 21.81 -7.75
N PRO A 85 -12.00 22.70 -8.44
CA PRO A 85 -11.06 22.30 -9.49
C PRO A 85 -9.99 21.34 -8.97
N ARG A 86 -9.73 20.27 -9.74
CA ARG A 86 -8.67 19.31 -9.41
C ARG A 86 -7.33 19.82 -9.90
N THR A 87 -6.30 19.73 -9.04
CA THR A 87 -4.94 20.07 -9.45
C THR A 87 -4.39 19.02 -10.44
N PRO A 88 -3.41 19.38 -11.30
CA PRO A 88 -2.77 18.43 -12.21
C PRO A 88 -2.22 17.20 -11.49
N ALA A 89 -1.64 17.36 -10.30
CA ALA A 89 -1.19 16.26 -9.47
C ALA A 89 -2.31 15.26 -9.11
N HIS A 90 -3.52 15.74 -8.76
CA HIS A 90 -4.66 14.86 -8.47
C HIS A 90 -5.04 14.03 -9.70
N LEU A 91 -5.13 14.66 -10.87
CA LEU A 91 -5.47 13.97 -12.12
C LEU A 91 -4.41 12.94 -12.50
N LEU A 92 -3.13 13.29 -12.33
CA LEU A 92 -1.99 12.42 -12.60
C LEU A 92 -2.03 11.18 -11.68
N PHE A 93 -2.10 11.37 -10.36
CA PHE A 93 -2.11 10.24 -9.43
C PHE A 93 -3.39 9.40 -9.49
N ALA A 94 -4.55 9.99 -9.82
CA ALA A 94 -5.76 9.22 -10.08
C ALA A 94 -5.60 8.24 -11.25
N ASN A 95 -4.81 8.62 -12.26
CA ASN A 95 -4.54 7.84 -13.47
C ASN A 95 -3.20 7.09 -13.43
N ASN A 96 -2.61 6.91 -12.25
CA ASN A 96 -1.27 6.33 -12.09
C ASN A 96 -1.08 4.99 -12.82
N TYR A 97 -2.12 4.16 -12.93
CA TYR A 97 -2.05 2.90 -13.67
C TYR A 97 -1.66 3.08 -15.14
N TYR A 98 -2.35 3.98 -15.84
CA TYR A 98 -2.13 4.24 -17.26
C TYR A 98 -0.80 4.94 -17.49
N LEU A 99 -0.46 5.89 -16.62
CA LEU A 99 0.84 6.56 -16.66
C LEU A 99 1.99 5.59 -16.40
N SER A 100 1.81 4.63 -15.50
CA SER A 100 2.83 3.62 -15.24
C SER A 100 2.98 2.63 -16.39
N ALA A 101 1.89 2.31 -17.09
CA ALA A 101 1.95 1.51 -18.30
C ALA A 101 2.74 2.24 -19.40
N LEU A 102 2.41 3.51 -19.67
CA LEU A 102 3.11 4.34 -20.65
C LEU A 102 4.60 4.56 -20.27
N GLY A 103 4.85 4.87 -18.99
CA GLY A 103 6.19 5.05 -18.45
C GLY A 103 7.03 3.77 -18.53
N SER A 104 6.42 2.60 -18.34
CA SER A 104 7.12 1.31 -18.49
C SER A 104 7.44 1.00 -19.95
N MET A 105 6.52 1.28 -20.88
CA MET A 105 6.77 1.14 -22.33
C MET A 105 7.92 2.05 -22.81
N THR A 106 8.16 3.17 -22.13
CA THR A 106 9.21 4.14 -22.46
C THR A 106 10.31 4.21 -21.37
N ALA A 107 10.47 3.16 -20.57
CA ALA A 107 11.23 3.20 -19.31
C ALA A 107 12.63 3.82 -19.40
N PRO A 108 13.49 3.51 -20.39
CA PRO A 108 14.81 4.14 -20.48
C PRO A 108 14.73 5.67 -20.59
N LEU A 109 13.78 6.19 -21.38
CA LEU A 109 13.58 7.63 -21.56
C LEU A 109 12.86 8.23 -20.35
N ALA A 110 11.76 7.62 -19.90
CA ALA A 110 10.97 8.10 -18.77
C ALA A 110 11.83 8.23 -17.50
N ASN A 111 12.70 7.24 -17.22
CA ASN A 111 13.60 7.27 -16.07
C ASN A 111 14.67 8.38 -16.19
N ARG A 112 15.22 8.61 -17.39
CA ARG A 112 16.20 9.70 -17.62
C ARG A 112 15.55 11.07 -17.42
N ILE A 113 14.36 11.29 -17.98
CA ILE A 113 13.62 12.54 -17.82
C ILE A 113 13.29 12.77 -16.34
N ALA A 114 12.72 11.78 -15.65
CA ALA A 114 12.36 11.89 -14.25
C ALA A 114 13.57 12.15 -13.32
N ALA A 115 14.76 11.65 -13.67
CA ALA A 115 15.99 11.90 -12.92
C ALA A 115 16.62 13.27 -13.22
N SER A 116 16.32 13.89 -14.37
CA SER A 116 16.90 15.17 -14.80
C SER A 116 16.39 16.36 -13.98
N LYS A 117 17.23 17.41 -13.86
CA LYS A 117 16.84 18.67 -13.20
C LYS A 117 15.62 19.32 -13.85
N ILE A 118 15.54 19.28 -15.19
CA ILE A 118 14.43 19.82 -15.97
C ILE A 118 13.14 19.05 -15.68
N GLY A 119 13.18 17.71 -15.71
CA GLY A 119 12.03 16.88 -15.40
C GLY A 119 11.50 17.11 -13.98
N LYS A 120 12.39 17.20 -12.98
CA LYS A 120 12.01 17.56 -11.61
C LYS A 120 11.35 18.94 -11.53
N LYS A 121 11.85 19.94 -12.27
CA LYS A 121 11.24 21.28 -12.34
C LYS A 121 9.83 21.24 -12.93
N ILE A 122 9.63 20.49 -14.02
CA ILE A 122 8.31 20.31 -14.65
C ILE A 122 7.34 19.64 -13.67
N LEU A 123 7.75 18.55 -13.01
CA LEU A 123 6.95 17.90 -11.97
C LEU A 123 6.58 18.87 -10.85
N GLY A 124 7.55 19.67 -10.38
CA GLY A 124 7.32 20.71 -9.38
C GLY A 124 6.29 21.76 -9.79
N GLN A 125 6.26 22.16 -11.08
CA GLN A 125 5.25 23.08 -11.62
C GLN A 125 3.86 22.43 -11.70
N MET A 126 3.78 21.11 -11.89
CA MET A 126 2.53 20.34 -11.84
C MET A 126 2.01 20.09 -10.41
N GLY A 127 2.69 20.62 -9.39
CA GLY A 127 2.34 20.43 -7.99
C GLY A 127 2.81 19.09 -7.41
N ILE A 128 3.84 18.49 -8.01
CA ILE A 128 4.41 17.21 -7.57
C ILE A 128 5.71 17.47 -6.80
N ALA A 129 5.79 16.94 -5.58
CA ALA A 129 6.97 16.96 -4.74
C ALA A 129 8.10 16.08 -5.33
N THR A 130 9.34 16.53 -5.22
CA THR A 130 10.51 15.83 -5.78
C THR A 130 11.61 15.57 -4.76
N ALA A 131 11.39 15.88 -3.47
CA ALA A 131 12.32 15.53 -2.40
C ALA A 131 12.54 14.02 -2.31
N ILE A 132 11.48 13.23 -2.54
CA ILE A 132 11.52 11.77 -2.53
C ILE A 132 11.67 11.27 -3.97
N PRO A 133 12.68 10.42 -4.27
CA PRO A 133 12.83 9.87 -5.61
C PRO A 133 11.61 9.07 -6.06
N PHE A 134 11.15 9.33 -7.29
CA PHE A 134 10.17 8.48 -7.94
C PHE A 134 10.73 7.07 -8.18
N PRO A 135 9.88 6.04 -8.11
CA PRO A 135 10.33 4.68 -8.39
C PRO A 135 10.63 4.56 -9.89
N LYS A 136 11.72 3.87 -10.22
CA LYS A 136 12.14 3.66 -11.62
C LYS A 136 11.16 2.73 -12.33
N PHE A 137 10.71 3.11 -13.52
CA PHE A 137 9.93 2.22 -14.38
C PHE A 137 10.80 1.09 -14.92
N SER A 138 10.19 -0.08 -15.12
CA SER A 138 10.81 -1.25 -15.72
C SER A 138 10.16 -1.57 -17.06
N PHE A 139 10.99 -1.70 -18.10
CA PHE A 139 10.50 -2.11 -19.43
C PHE A 139 9.92 -3.53 -19.42
N LYS A 140 10.56 -4.44 -18.68
CA LYS A 140 10.11 -5.84 -18.52
C LYS A 140 9.20 -5.98 -17.30
N THR A 141 7.92 -5.64 -17.49
CA THR A 141 6.89 -5.73 -16.45
C THR A 141 6.62 -7.17 -16.01
N LEU A 142 6.03 -7.35 -14.82
CA LEU A 142 5.67 -8.69 -14.32
C LEU A 142 4.55 -9.34 -15.14
N ARG A 143 3.60 -8.55 -15.66
CA ARG A 143 2.47 -9.04 -16.47
C ARG A 143 2.90 -9.90 -17.67
N GLY A 144 4.07 -9.63 -18.23
CA GLY A 144 4.62 -10.39 -19.36
C GLY A 144 5.26 -11.73 -19.00
N GLU A 145 5.36 -12.06 -17.71
CA GLU A 145 5.93 -13.34 -17.27
C GLU A 145 5.03 -14.51 -17.66
N LYS A 146 5.65 -15.57 -18.19
CA LYS A 146 4.92 -16.77 -18.61
C LYS A 146 4.38 -17.53 -17.41
N LYS A 147 3.19 -18.12 -17.57
CA LYS A 147 2.65 -19.10 -16.63
C LYS A 147 3.59 -20.29 -16.60
N THR A 148 4.00 -20.70 -15.41
CA THR A 148 4.80 -21.91 -15.20
C THR A 148 3.98 -22.87 -14.38
N ARG A 149 3.75 -24.08 -14.91
CA ARG A 149 3.02 -25.13 -14.18
C ARG A 149 3.97 -25.76 -13.16
N SER A 150 3.54 -25.78 -11.91
CA SER A 150 4.09 -26.66 -10.87
C SER A 150 3.26 -27.95 -10.81
N ARG A 151 3.83 -29.03 -10.29
CA ARG A 151 3.15 -30.32 -10.08
C ARG A 151 2.30 -30.37 -8.80
N GLY A 152 2.33 -29.34 -7.95
CA GLY A 152 1.61 -29.37 -6.67
C GLY A 152 0.11 -29.04 -6.79
N ASN A 153 -0.63 -29.47 -5.77
CA ASN A 153 -2.09 -29.36 -5.71
C ASN A 153 -2.58 -27.94 -5.40
N ARG A 154 -1.77 -27.14 -4.69
CA ARG A 154 -2.12 -25.76 -4.33
C ARG A 154 -2.00 -24.81 -5.52
N LYS A 155 -3.00 -23.95 -5.67
CA LYS A 155 -3.15 -23.03 -6.78
C LYS A 155 -3.25 -21.60 -6.25
N VAL A 156 -2.36 -20.72 -6.70
CA VAL A 156 -2.33 -19.31 -6.31
C VAL A 156 -2.47 -18.41 -7.52
N ALA A 157 -3.45 -17.51 -7.47
CA ALA A 157 -3.57 -16.41 -8.41
C ALA A 157 -2.96 -15.15 -7.78
N PHE A 158 -1.79 -14.75 -8.28
CA PHE A 158 -1.00 -13.68 -7.66
C PHE A 158 -1.50 -12.29 -8.11
N PHE A 159 -2.10 -11.55 -7.18
CA PHE A 159 -2.45 -10.14 -7.34
C PHE A 159 -1.23 -9.26 -7.04
N TYR A 160 -0.48 -8.93 -8.08
CA TYR A 160 0.79 -8.21 -7.98
C TYR A 160 0.63 -6.69 -7.92
N GLY A 161 -0.52 -6.14 -8.35
CA GLY A 161 -0.79 -4.70 -8.32
C GLY A 161 0.15 -3.84 -9.19
N CYS A 162 -0.02 -2.52 -9.17
CA CYS A 162 0.75 -1.65 -10.07
C CYS A 162 2.23 -1.52 -9.68
N PHE A 163 2.55 -1.53 -8.38
CA PHE A 163 3.90 -1.23 -7.92
C PHE A 163 4.91 -2.31 -8.35
N ILE A 164 4.61 -3.57 -8.04
CA ILE A 164 5.44 -4.70 -8.45
C ILE A 164 5.43 -4.84 -9.97
N ASN A 165 4.29 -4.61 -10.65
CA ASN A 165 4.26 -4.77 -12.10
C ASN A 165 5.21 -3.84 -12.84
N PHE A 166 5.17 -2.54 -12.50
CA PHE A 166 5.80 -1.48 -13.30
C PHE A 166 7.14 -1.02 -12.74
N TYR A 167 7.38 -1.11 -11.42
CA TYR A 167 8.60 -0.58 -10.81
C TYR A 167 9.52 -1.65 -10.25
N ARG A 168 8.96 -2.64 -9.55
CA ARG A 168 9.74 -3.72 -8.91
C ARG A 168 9.31 -5.13 -9.36
N PRO A 169 9.33 -5.43 -10.67
CA PRO A 169 8.96 -6.76 -11.15
C PRO A 169 9.97 -7.84 -10.74
N ASP A 170 11.18 -7.44 -10.35
CA ASP A 170 12.17 -8.30 -9.69
C ASP A 170 11.62 -8.93 -8.40
N ILE A 171 10.92 -8.18 -7.55
CA ILE A 171 10.28 -8.70 -6.33
C ILE A 171 9.18 -9.71 -6.71
N GLY A 172 8.34 -9.39 -7.69
CA GLY A 172 7.28 -10.28 -8.15
C GLY A 172 7.82 -11.62 -8.66
N ARG A 173 8.93 -11.61 -9.40
CA ARG A 173 9.62 -12.82 -9.86
C ARG A 173 10.18 -13.64 -8.70
N LYS A 174 10.75 -13.00 -7.67
CA LYS A 174 11.22 -13.65 -6.45
C LYS A 174 10.07 -14.36 -5.73
N ILE A 175 8.94 -13.68 -5.54
CA ILE A 175 7.73 -14.24 -4.93
C ILE A 175 7.21 -15.45 -5.70
N MET A 176 7.12 -15.35 -7.04
CA MET A 176 6.70 -16.48 -7.87
C MET A 176 7.61 -17.69 -7.68
N ARG A 177 8.94 -17.50 -7.69
CA ARG A 177 9.91 -18.58 -7.46
C ARG A 177 9.80 -19.16 -6.06
N MET A 178 9.53 -18.33 -5.06
CA MET A 178 9.34 -18.77 -3.67
C MET A 178 8.14 -19.70 -3.55
N LEU A 179 6.98 -19.27 -4.01
CA LEU A 179 5.78 -20.09 -4.02
C LEU A 179 6.00 -21.39 -4.83
N GLN A 180 6.67 -21.31 -5.98
CA GLN A 180 7.00 -22.48 -6.81
C GLN A 180 7.95 -23.46 -6.12
N SER A 181 8.88 -22.98 -5.29
CA SER A 181 9.79 -23.84 -4.53
C SER A 181 9.04 -24.72 -3.53
N PHE A 182 7.86 -24.27 -3.08
CA PHE A 182 6.90 -25.04 -2.29
C PHE A 182 5.90 -25.84 -3.15
N GLN A 183 6.23 -26.06 -4.43
CA GLN A 183 5.39 -26.76 -5.40
C GLN A 183 4.02 -26.09 -5.67
N ILE A 184 3.81 -24.84 -5.27
CA ILE A 184 2.55 -24.13 -5.53
C ILE A 184 2.46 -23.71 -7.01
N ASN A 185 1.32 -23.96 -7.64
CA ASN A 185 1.03 -23.51 -9.00
C ASN A 185 0.61 -22.04 -9.01
N VAL A 186 1.52 -21.17 -9.47
CA VAL A 186 1.31 -19.73 -9.48
C VAL A 186 0.91 -19.25 -10.88
N VAL A 187 -0.20 -18.53 -10.95
CA VAL A 187 -0.66 -17.86 -12.17
C VAL A 187 -0.76 -16.36 -11.95
N LEU A 188 -0.57 -15.61 -13.03
CA LEU A 188 -0.82 -14.17 -13.06
C LEU A 188 -2.18 -13.94 -13.74
N PRO A 189 -3.26 -13.69 -12.97
CA PRO A 189 -4.56 -13.41 -13.56
C PRO A 189 -4.54 -12.07 -14.30
N PRO A 190 -5.34 -11.89 -15.36
CA PRO A 190 -5.62 -10.56 -15.92
C PRO A 190 -6.08 -9.63 -14.81
N GLN A 191 -5.33 -8.56 -14.57
CA GLN A 191 -5.63 -7.62 -13.49
C GLN A 191 -5.21 -6.22 -13.89
N VAL A 192 -5.84 -5.24 -13.26
CA VAL A 192 -5.51 -3.81 -13.35
C VAL A 192 -5.11 -3.29 -11.97
N CYS A 193 -4.92 -1.98 -11.82
CA CYS A 193 -4.71 -1.39 -10.50
C CYS A 193 -5.83 -1.78 -9.52
N CYS A 194 -5.54 -1.88 -8.22
CA CYS A 194 -6.57 -2.12 -7.21
C CYS A 194 -7.64 -1.00 -7.20
N GLY A 195 -7.29 0.22 -7.61
CA GLY A 195 -8.20 1.37 -7.62
C GLY A 195 -7.93 2.39 -6.53
N LEU A 196 -7.10 2.06 -5.53
CA LEU A 196 -6.78 2.96 -4.42
C LEU A 196 -6.22 4.34 -4.86
N PRO A 197 -5.31 4.46 -5.84
CA PRO A 197 -4.85 5.77 -6.30
C PRO A 197 -5.97 6.63 -6.91
N ALA A 198 -6.89 6.02 -7.67
CA ALA A 198 -8.05 6.70 -8.22
C ALA A 198 -9.01 7.13 -7.11
N LEU A 199 -9.28 6.23 -6.16
CA LEU A 199 -10.14 6.47 -5.00
C LEU A 199 -9.60 7.62 -4.12
N GLY A 200 -8.33 7.58 -3.74
CA GLY A 200 -7.70 8.60 -2.89
C GLY A 200 -7.44 9.94 -3.58
N ASN A 201 -7.62 10.03 -4.90
CA ASN A 201 -7.53 11.28 -5.66
C ASN A 201 -8.88 11.71 -6.26
N GLY A 202 -9.98 11.30 -5.64
CA GLY A 202 -11.32 11.82 -5.97
C GLY A 202 -11.93 11.25 -7.25
N ASN A 203 -11.46 10.13 -7.77
CA ASN A 203 -12.04 9.47 -8.94
C ASN A 203 -12.66 8.10 -8.58
N PRO A 204 -13.79 8.08 -7.85
CA PRO A 204 -14.45 6.83 -7.47
C PRO A 204 -14.99 6.07 -8.68
N ALA A 205 -15.39 6.75 -9.77
CA ALA A 205 -15.87 6.09 -10.99
C ALA A 205 -14.77 5.22 -11.65
N LEU A 206 -13.55 5.76 -11.75
CA LEU A 206 -12.41 4.98 -12.24
C LEU A 206 -12.03 3.86 -11.26
N ALA A 207 -12.06 4.13 -9.95
CA ALA A 207 -11.80 3.11 -8.93
C ALA A 207 -12.79 1.93 -9.04
N ARG A 208 -14.09 2.20 -9.20
CA ARG A 208 -15.12 1.18 -9.46
C ARG A 208 -14.88 0.43 -10.75
N THR A 209 -14.45 1.11 -11.80
CA THR A 209 -14.13 0.48 -13.09
C THR A 209 -12.98 -0.52 -12.96
N PHE A 210 -11.92 -0.16 -12.24
CA PHE A 210 -10.83 -1.09 -11.95
C PHE A 210 -11.27 -2.24 -11.05
N ALA A 211 -12.04 -1.95 -10.00
CA ALA A 211 -12.53 -2.96 -9.08
C ALA A 211 -13.42 -4.01 -9.77
N ARG A 212 -14.36 -3.59 -10.62
CA ARG A 212 -15.20 -4.51 -11.42
C ARG A 212 -14.37 -5.42 -12.31
N LYS A 213 -13.34 -4.89 -12.99
CA LYS A 213 -12.43 -5.70 -13.83
C LYS A 213 -11.67 -6.74 -13.00
N ASN A 214 -11.14 -6.33 -11.85
CA ASN A 214 -10.44 -7.25 -10.96
C ASN A 214 -11.38 -8.31 -10.39
N VAL A 215 -12.57 -7.94 -9.90
CA VAL A 215 -13.55 -8.90 -9.37
C VAL A 215 -13.95 -9.91 -10.45
N ALA A 216 -14.26 -9.45 -11.66
CA ALA A 216 -14.63 -10.33 -12.78
C ALA A 216 -13.52 -11.33 -13.10
N SER A 217 -12.26 -10.88 -13.18
CA SER A 217 -11.16 -11.80 -13.44
C SER A 217 -10.89 -12.72 -12.26
N LEU A 218 -10.72 -12.20 -11.05
CA LEU A 218 -10.29 -12.96 -9.87
C LEU A 218 -11.35 -13.98 -9.43
N SER A 219 -12.64 -13.67 -9.60
CA SER A 219 -13.73 -14.60 -9.30
C SER A 219 -13.61 -15.89 -10.10
N ASN A 220 -13.27 -15.81 -11.40
CA ASN A 220 -13.06 -16.99 -12.25
C ASN A 220 -11.92 -17.88 -11.74
N TYR A 221 -10.89 -17.29 -11.13
CA TYR A 221 -9.79 -18.05 -10.54
C TYR A 221 -10.22 -18.70 -9.21
N ILE A 222 -10.96 -17.97 -8.38
CA ILE A 222 -11.53 -18.53 -7.15
C ILE A 222 -12.43 -19.73 -7.49
N ASP A 223 -13.29 -19.62 -8.51
CA ASP A 223 -14.15 -20.72 -8.98
C ASP A 223 -13.34 -21.92 -9.52
N ALA A 224 -12.14 -21.69 -10.03
CA ALA A 224 -11.21 -22.74 -10.46
C ALA A 224 -10.34 -23.31 -9.32
N GLY A 225 -10.63 -22.93 -8.07
CA GLY A 225 -9.95 -23.39 -6.85
C GLY A 225 -8.61 -22.71 -6.59
N TYR A 226 -8.43 -21.46 -7.02
CA TYR A 226 -7.25 -20.66 -6.70
C TYR A 226 -7.49 -19.78 -5.47
N ASP A 227 -6.52 -19.76 -4.56
CA ASP A 227 -6.40 -18.71 -3.56
C ASP A 227 -5.82 -17.44 -4.21
N ILE A 228 -6.35 -16.26 -3.89
CA ILE A 228 -5.78 -15.00 -4.33
C ILE A 228 -4.71 -14.59 -3.33
N VAL A 229 -3.50 -14.28 -3.80
CA VAL A 229 -2.42 -13.80 -2.92
C VAL A 229 -2.01 -12.39 -3.34
N TYR A 230 -1.94 -11.45 -2.40
CA TYR A 230 -1.43 -10.10 -2.60
C TYR A 230 -0.21 -9.84 -1.70
N THR A 231 0.59 -8.83 -1.99
CA THR A 231 1.74 -8.44 -1.14
C THR A 231 1.74 -6.99 -0.73
N CYS A 232 1.13 -6.12 -1.53
CA CYS A 232 1.00 -4.72 -1.17
C CYS A 232 -0.16 -4.58 -0.19
N THR A 233 0.15 -4.26 1.07
CA THR A 233 -0.83 -4.08 2.15
C THR A 233 -1.90 -3.04 1.81
N SER A 234 -1.56 -1.98 1.07
CA SER A 234 -2.52 -1.02 0.53
C SER A 234 -3.46 -1.60 -0.53
N CYS A 235 -2.95 -2.49 -1.39
CA CYS A 235 -3.78 -3.18 -2.36
C CYS A 235 -4.71 -4.19 -1.68
N GLY A 236 -4.19 -4.96 -0.72
CA GLY A 236 -4.96 -5.86 0.13
C GLY A 236 -6.12 -5.12 0.80
N LEU A 237 -5.83 -4.05 1.53
CA LEU A 237 -6.86 -3.26 2.21
C LEU A 237 -7.96 -2.77 1.26
N CYS A 238 -7.58 -2.33 0.05
CA CYS A 238 -8.52 -1.91 -0.97
C CYS A 238 -9.41 -3.07 -1.46
N LEU A 239 -8.81 -4.23 -1.75
CA LEU A 239 -9.52 -5.44 -2.17
C LEU A 239 -10.47 -5.97 -1.10
N LEU A 240 -10.02 -6.02 0.16
CA LEU A 240 -10.77 -6.64 1.27
C LEU A 240 -11.84 -5.71 1.87
N GLN A 241 -11.55 -4.41 1.96
CA GLN A 241 -12.42 -3.46 2.65
C GLN A 241 -13.07 -2.46 1.70
N ASP A 242 -12.28 -1.73 0.90
CA ASP A 242 -12.84 -0.62 0.11
C ASP A 242 -13.77 -1.11 -1.01
N TYR A 243 -13.52 -2.31 -1.57
CA TYR A 243 -14.39 -2.91 -2.61
C TYR A 243 -15.81 -3.14 -2.10
N ARG A 244 -15.96 -3.70 -0.89
CA ARG A 244 -17.28 -3.93 -0.28
C ARG A 244 -17.84 -2.69 0.42
N GLY A 245 -16.96 -1.82 0.92
CA GLY A 245 -17.30 -0.60 1.62
C GLY A 245 -17.62 0.52 0.64
N ILE A 246 -16.77 1.54 0.58
CA ILE A 246 -17.05 2.78 -0.18
C ILE A 246 -17.30 2.58 -1.69
N LEU A 247 -16.78 1.49 -2.30
CA LEU A 247 -16.97 1.23 -3.74
C LEU A 247 -18.21 0.39 -4.06
N GLU A 248 -18.74 -0.36 -3.09
CA GLU A 248 -19.96 -1.19 -3.20
C GLU A 248 -19.97 -2.11 -4.44
N ILE A 249 -18.87 -2.84 -4.64
CA ILE A 249 -18.67 -3.69 -5.83
C ILE A 249 -19.34 -5.05 -5.64
N PRO A 250 -20.24 -5.48 -6.54
CA PRO A 250 -20.78 -6.84 -6.52
C PRO A 250 -19.66 -7.88 -6.60
N GLY A 251 -19.74 -8.93 -5.78
CA GLY A 251 -18.69 -9.97 -5.69
C GLY A 251 -17.48 -9.60 -4.80
N ALA A 252 -17.44 -8.40 -4.23
CA ALA A 252 -16.36 -7.98 -3.32
C ALA A 252 -16.20 -8.89 -2.10
N LYS A 253 -17.31 -9.41 -1.55
CA LYS A 253 -17.28 -10.36 -0.42
C LYS A 253 -16.48 -11.62 -0.77
N LYS A 254 -16.73 -12.20 -1.95
CA LYS A 254 -16.00 -13.37 -2.45
C LYS A 254 -14.50 -13.09 -2.58
N ILE A 255 -14.13 -11.92 -3.12
CA ILE A 255 -12.72 -11.53 -3.17
C ILE A 255 -12.14 -11.43 -1.77
N ALA A 256 -12.83 -10.77 -0.85
CA ALA A 256 -12.33 -10.56 0.51
C ALA A 256 -12.10 -11.88 1.28
N GLU A 257 -12.98 -12.86 1.10
CA GLU A 257 -12.91 -14.15 1.80
C GLU A 257 -11.87 -15.12 1.22
N ASN A 258 -11.40 -14.89 -0.02
CA ASN A 258 -10.48 -15.78 -0.73
C ASN A 258 -9.15 -15.10 -1.08
N SER A 259 -8.83 -13.97 -0.45
CA SER A 259 -7.62 -13.20 -0.70
C SER A 259 -6.77 -13.07 0.56
N TYR A 260 -5.48 -13.37 0.42
CA TYR A 260 -4.53 -13.42 1.53
C TYR A 260 -3.28 -12.59 1.24
N ASP A 261 -2.74 -11.93 2.25
CA ASP A 261 -1.37 -11.42 2.23
C ASP A 261 -0.40 -12.60 2.02
N LEU A 262 0.68 -12.39 1.28
CA LEU A 262 1.68 -13.44 1.02
C LEU A 262 2.21 -14.06 2.31
N HIS A 263 2.51 -13.25 3.32
CA HIS A 263 3.13 -13.71 4.54
C HIS A 263 2.12 -14.43 5.44
N GLU A 264 0.87 -13.95 5.51
CA GLU A 264 -0.20 -14.66 6.23
C GLU A 264 -0.53 -16.00 5.56
N TYR A 265 -0.51 -16.05 4.23
CA TYR A 265 -0.75 -17.26 3.45
C TYR A 265 0.35 -18.31 3.68
N LEU A 266 1.62 -17.89 3.72
CA LEU A 266 2.73 -18.79 4.04
C LEU A 266 2.61 -19.34 5.48
N LEU A 267 2.27 -18.51 6.46
CA LEU A 267 2.03 -18.98 7.84
C LEU A 267 0.88 -19.97 7.91
N LYS A 268 -0.22 -19.72 7.20
CA LYS A 268 -1.36 -20.64 7.08
C LYS A 268 -0.90 -22.01 6.57
N LEU A 269 -0.18 -22.05 5.45
CA LEU A 269 0.29 -23.31 4.87
C LEU A 269 1.29 -24.05 5.77
N ILE A 270 2.13 -23.33 6.54
CA ILE A 270 3.01 -23.93 7.54
C ILE A 270 2.19 -24.57 8.68
N ALA A 271 1.18 -23.85 9.18
CA ALA A 271 0.32 -24.35 10.25
C ALA A 271 -0.48 -25.59 9.82
N GLU A 272 -0.92 -25.62 8.55
CA GLU A 272 -1.61 -26.76 7.91
C GLU A 272 -0.66 -27.89 7.49
N ARG A 273 0.66 -27.76 7.71
CA ARG A 273 1.71 -28.72 7.34
C ARG A 273 1.78 -29.01 5.84
N GLU A 274 1.34 -28.07 5.02
CA GLU A 274 1.40 -28.20 3.56
C GLU A 274 2.73 -27.77 2.97
N ILE A 275 3.42 -26.87 3.67
CA ILE A 275 4.78 -26.47 3.34
C ILE A 275 5.65 -26.58 4.60
N SER A 276 6.92 -26.93 4.41
CA SER A 276 7.91 -26.98 5.47
C SER A 276 9.16 -26.24 5.02
N PRO A 277 9.17 -24.89 5.07
CA PRO A 277 10.30 -24.09 4.62
C PRO A 277 11.53 -24.35 5.49
N VAL A 278 12.68 -24.52 4.84
CA VAL A 278 13.98 -24.60 5.51
C VAL A 278 14.68 -23.24 5.35
N PHE A 279 14.55 -22.40 6.38
CA PHE A 279 15.19 -21.09 6.43
C PHE A 279 16.68 -21.23 6.75
N ARG A 280 17.54 -20.78 5.82
CA ARG A 280 18.99 -20.71 6.03
C ARG A 280 19.36 -19.43 6.76
N GLU A 281 20.56 -19.44 7.33
CA GLU A 281 21.10 -18.30 8.06
C GLU A 281 21.19 -17.04 7.17
N VAL A 282 20.75 -15.90 7.72
CA VAL A 282 20.89 -14.56 7.13
C VAL A 282 21.40 -13.63 8.21
N LYS A 283 22.71 -13.36 8.22
CA LYS A 283 23.36 -12.49 9.21
C LYS A 283 23.12 -11.02 8.88
N ARG A 284 22.00 -10.46 9.37
CA ARG A 284 21.62 -9.06 9.18
C ARG A 284 20.93 -8.51 10.43
N THR A 285 21.08 -7.21 10.65
CA THR A 285 20.30 -6.47 11.66
C THR A 285 19.39 -5.45 10.97
N LEU A 286 18.09 -5.70 11.01
CA LEU A 286 17.09 -4.96 10.25
C LEU A 286 16.15 -4.17 11.14
N ALA A 287 15.66 -3.03 10.65
CA ALA A 287 14.55 -2.29 11.25
C ALA A 287 13.28 -2.59 10.45
N TYR A 288 12.34 -3.33 11.03
CA TYR A 288 11.08 -3.64 10.38
C TYR A 288 10.02 -2.56 10.67
N HIS A 289 9.70 -1.77 9.65
CA HIS A 289 8.69 -0.72 9.73
C HIS A 289 7.30 -1.27 9.35
N ILE A 290 6.35 -1.18 10.28
CA ILE A 290 4.98 -1.66 10.08
C ILE A 290 4.14 -0.63 9.30
N PRO A 291 3.65 -0.96 8.09
CA PRO A 291 2.80 -0.06 7.33
C PRO A 291 1.42 0.14 7.97
N CYS A 292 0.86 1.36 7.87
CA CYS A 292 -0.45 1.66 8.47
C CYS A 292 -1.58 0.78 7.91
N HIS A 293 -1.55 0.44 6.62
CA HIS A 293 -2.54 -0.44 6.02
C HIS A 293 -2.38 -1.92 6.43
N LEU A 294 -1.20 -2.36 6.86
CA LEU A 294 -1.05 -3.69 7.48
C LEU A 294 -1.81 -3.74 8.81
N ARG A 295 -1.66 -2.69 9.63
CA ARG A 295 -2.42 -2.57 10.89
C ARG A 295 -3.93 -2.53 10.65
N ALA A 296 -4.37 -1.82 9.61
CA ALA A 296 -5.77 -1.71 9.25
C ALA A 296 -6.38 -3.03 8.75
N LEU A 297 -5.56 -3.95 8.22
CA LEU A 297 -5.99 -5.30 7.85
C LEU A 297 -6.30 -6.18 9.07
N LYS A 298 -5.70 -5.87 10.24
CA LYS A 298 -5.88 -6.63 11.50
C LYS A 298 -5.49 -8.12 11.41
N ILE A 299 -4.48 -8.42 10.60
CA ILE A 299 -3.95 -9.79 10.37
C ILE A 299 -2.68 -10.09 11.20
N GLY A 300 -2.37 -9.25 12.19
CA GLY A 300 -1.11 -9.30 12.94
C GLY A 300 0.08 -8.79 12.12
N TYR A 301 1.28 -9.35 12.38
CA TYR A 301 2.52 -9.01 11.67
C TYR A 301 3.17 -10.24 11.01
N PRO A 302 2.52 -10.87 10.01
CA PRO A 302 2.94 -12.17 9.48
C PRO A 302 4.38 -12.20 8.94
N ALA A 303 4.82 -11.11 8.31
CA ALA A 303 6.20 -10.98 7.83
C ALA A 303 7.22 -11.02 8.99
N ALA A 304 6.93 -10.36 10.11
CA ALA A 304 7.78 -10.40 11.29
C ALA A 304 7.84 -11.82 11.88
N ASP A 305 6.72 -12.52 11.93
CA ASP A 305 6.66 -13.89 12.47
C ASP A 305 7.38 -14.92 11.59
N LEU A 306 7.42 -14.71 10.27
CA LEU A 306 8.28 -15.49 9.37
C LEU A 306 9.76 -15.11 9.54
N MET A 307 10.09 -13.82 9.62
CA MET A 307 11.49 -13.38 9.78
C MET A 307 12.12 -13.87 11.10
N LYS A 308 11.34 -13.95 12.20
CA LYS A 308 11.81 -14.55 13.47
C LYS A 308 12.27 -16.01 13.35
N ARG A 309 11.85 -16.72 12.30
CA ARG A 309 12.23 -18.12 12.04
C ARG A 309 13.55 -18.25 11.27
N ILE A 310 14.14 -17.13 10.84
CA ILE A 310 15.38 -17.12 10.07
C ILE A 310 16.57 -17.09 11.05
N PRO A 311 17.46 -18.10 11.05
CA PRO A 311 18.64 -18.08 11.89
C PRO A 311 19.55 -16.89 11.56
N GLY A 312 20.14 -16.26 12.58
CA GLY A 312 21.09 -15.15 12.43
C GLY A 312 20.47 -13.80 12.02
N LEU A 313 19.16 -13.74 11.78
CA LEU A 313 18.46 -12.50 11.46
C LEU A 313 17.97 -11.83 12.74
N ASP A 314 18.41 -10.60 12.98
CA ASP A 314 17.86 -9.72 14.02
C ASP A 314 16.98 -8.65 13.37
N ALA A 315 15.72 -8.53 13.79
CA ALA A 315 14.76 -7.61 13.21
C ALA A 315 14.01 -6.84 14.31
N ALA A 316 14.42 -5.59 14.54
CA ALA A 316 13.76 -4.69 15.47
C ALA A 316 12.43 -4.20 14.88
N ILE A 317 11.33 -4.52 15.55
CA ILE A 317 9.98 -4.13 15.10
C ILE A 317 9.69 -2.68 15.52
N LEU A 318 9.35 -1.84 14.55
CA LEU A 318 9.02 -0.43 14.75
C LEU A 318 7.54 -0.19 14.43
N ASP A 319 6.73 -0.22 15.47
CA ASP A 319 5.27 -0.09 15.35
C ASP A 319 4.77 1.37 15.53
N ASP A 320 5.60 2.31 15.98
CA ASP A 320 5.10 3.62 16.43
C ASP A 320 5.41 4.83 15.53
N ALA A 321 5.58 4.61 14.22
CA ALA A 321 5.77 5.74 13.30
C ALA A 321 5.10 5.54 11.95
N CYS A 322 4.55 6.61 11.41
CA CYS A 322 4.08 6.68 10.03
C CYS A 322 5.26 7.07 9.13
N CYS A 323 5.43 6.45 7.95
CA CYS A 323 6.46 6.90 7.01
C CYS A 323 6.16 8.29 6.43
N GLY A 324 4.89 8.69 6.34
CA GLY A 324 4.45 9.99 5.82
C GLY A 324 3.97 9.98 4.37
N LEU A 325 4.42 9.05 3.52
CA LEU A 325 4.14 9.13 2.08
C LEU A 325 2.70 8.82 1.69
N SER A 326 2.06 7.85 2.34
CA SER A 326 0.66 7.42 2.16
C SER A 326 0.20 7.41 0.69
N GLY A 327 0.88 6.64 -0.16
CA GLY A 327 0.61 6.59 -1.58
C GLY A 327 1.06 7.86 -2.30
N SER A 328 0.11 8.62 -2.84
CA SER A 328 0.37 9.90 -3.52
C SER A 328 0.38 11.11 -2.58
N TYR A 329 0.03 10.95 -1.31
CA TYR A 329 -0.11 12.06 -0.36
C TYR A 329 1.17 12.90 -0.27
N GLY A 330 2.31 12.28 0.08
CA GLY A 330 3.59 12.99 0.20
C GLY A 330 4.22 13.38 -1.14
N PHE A 331 3.66 12.93 -2.26
CA PHE A 331 4.05 13.38 -3.59
C PHE A 331 3.30 14.63 -4.05
N LYS A 332 2.29 15.09 -3.32
CA LYS A 332 1.66 16.40 -3.58
C LYS A 332 2.49 17.46 -2.88
N LYS A 333 2.87 18.51 -3.61
CA LYS A 333 3.71 19.60 -3.10
C LYS A 333 3.11 20.27 -1.85
N THR A 334 1.79 20.37 -1.77
CA THR A 334 1.06 20.90 -0.60
C THR A 334 1.28 20.08 0.68
N ASN A 335 1.64 18.81 0.56
CA ASN A 335 1.75 17.87 1.68
C ASN A 335 3.19 17.41 1.90
N GLU A 336 4.16 17.94 1.13
CA GLU A 336 5.56 17.52 1.14
C GLU A 336 6.19 17.72 2.53
N ALA A 337 6.00 18.91 3.12
CA ALA A 337 6.54 19.23 4.45
C ALA A 337 6.02 18.25 5.51
N THR A 338 4.70 18.04 5.58
CA THR A 338 4.06 17.09 6.49
C THR A 338 4.57 15.66 6.30
N ALA A 339 4.69 15.20 5.05
CA ALA A 339 5.18 13.86 4.75
C ALA A 339 6.65 13.66 5.13
N CYS A 340 7.49 14.66 4.86
CA CYS A 340 8.90 14.66 5.23
C CYS A 340 9.10 14.69 6.75
N GLU A 341 8.32 15.48 7.48
CA GLU A 341 8.40 15.54 8.95
C GLU A 341 8.01 14.20 9.58
N LEU A 342 6.90 13.59 9.15
CA LEU A 342 6.51 12.25 9.58
C LEU A 342 7.60 11.21 9.30
N GLY A 343 8.14 11.23 8.09
CA GLY A 343 9.21 10.33 7.68
C GLY A 343 10.50 10.53 8.47
N ALA A 344 10.89 11.77 8.76
CA ALA A 344 12.07 12.08 9.56
C ALA A 344 11.95 11.52 10.98
N ARG A 345 10.76 11.58 11.59
CA ARG A 345 10.49 10.94 12.89
C ARG A 345 10.66 9.42 12.81
N ALA A 346 10.11 8.78 11.78
CA ALA A 346 10.29 7.34 11.56
C ALA A 346 11.77 6.97 11.40
N VAL A 347 12.52 7.72 10.59
CA VAL A 347 13.96 7.53 10.37
C VAL A 347 14.76 7.72 11.66
N SER A 348 14.40 8.69 12.51
CA SER A 348 15.03 8.89 13.81
C SER A 348 14.90 7.66 14.72
N LEU A 349 13.71 7.07 14.79
CA LEU A 349 13.49 5.82 15.55
C LEU A 349 14.27 4.65 14.94
N ILE A 350 14.28 4.52 13.61
CA ILE A 350 15.06 3.51 12.90
C ILE A 350 16.55 3.62 13.27
N ARG A 351 17.13 4.82 13.23
CA ARG A 351 18.56 5.01 13.54
C ARG A 351 18.93 4.59 14.97
N LYS A 352 18.00 4.69 15.93
CA LYS A 352 18.22 4.22 17.31
C LYS A 352 18.38 2.71 17.42
N THR A 353 17.84 1.94 16.47
CA THR A 353 17.97 0.47 16.44
C THR A 353 19.35 -0.02 16.03
N LYS A 354 20.19 0.86 15.47
CA LYS A 354 21.49 0.51 14.85
C LYS A 354 21.38 -0.54 13.72
N ALA A 355 20.19 -0.71 13.14
CA ALA A 355 19.99 -1.57 11.98
C ALA A 355 20.80 -1.07 10.77
N GLU A 356 21.28 -2.01 9.96
CA GLU A 356 22.02 -1.72 8.73
C GLU A 356 21.09 -1.40 7.56
N ALA A 357 19.85 -1.91 7.60
CA ALA A 357 18.85 -1.73 6.56
C ALA A 357 17.43 -1.77 7.13
N ILE A 358 16.47 -1.37 6.31
CA ILE A 358 15.05 -1.29 6.68
C ILE A 358 14.27 -2.36 5.92
N VAL A 359 13.21 -2.90 6.53
CA VAL A 359 12.24 -3.77 5.87
C VAL A 359 10.86 -3.15 5.99
N ALA A 360 10.07 -3.15 4.90
CA ALA A 360 8.67 -2.73 4.94
C ALA A 360 7.87 -3.38 3.80
N ASP A 361 6.65 -3.86 4.08
CA ASP A 361 5.77 -4.52 3.11
C ASP A 361 5.23 -3.55 2.04
N CYS A 362 5.07 -2.29 2.40
CA CYS A 362 4.48 -1.28 1.54
C CYS A 362 5.54 -0.58 0.68
N GLY A 363 5.38 -0.62 -0.65
CA GLY A 363 6.26 0.08 -1.59
C GLY A 363 6.39 1.58 -1.32
N SER A 364 5.31 2.26 -0.89
CA SER A 364 5.38 3.68 -0.49
C SER A 364 6.23 3.89 0.76
N CYS A 365 6.11 3.04 1.79
CA CYS A 365 7.00 3.10 2.96
C CYS A 365 8.46 2.92 2.53
N ARG A 366 8.75 1.96 1.64
CA ARG A 366 10.11 1.72 1.14
C ARG A 366 10.69 2.94 0.45
N MET A 367 9.93 3.57 -0.44
CA MET A 367 10.38 4.77 -1.16
C MET A 367 10.70 5.94 -0.23
N GLN A 368 9.79 6.21 0.72
CA GLN A 368 9.92 7.31 1.66
C GLN A 368 11.10 7.12 2.61
N LEU A 369 11.17 5.94 3.22
CA LEU A 369 12.21 5.63 4.20
C LEU A 369 13.58 5.54 3.54
N SER A 370 13.67 4.96 2.34
CA SER A 370 14.93 4.96 1.57
C SER A 370 15.36 6.39 1.23
N GLY A 371 14.45 7.20 0.69
CA GLY A 371 14.74 8.57 0.28
C GLY A 371 15.19 9.48 1.43
N LEU A 372 14.65 9.31 2.63
CA LEU A 372 14.98 10.15 3.79
C LEU A 372 16.15 9.61 4.63
N SER A 373 16.31 8.30 4.72
CA SER A 373 17.38 7.69 5.53
C SER A 373 18.69 7.54 4.79
N GLY A 374 18.63 7.37 3.46
CA GLY A 374 19.77 6.91 2.65
C GLY A 374 20.09 5.42 2.80
N MET A 375 19.32 4.67 3.59
CA MET A 375 19.51 3.25 3.83
C MET A 375 18.85 2.40 2.74
N ASP A 376 19.36 1.18 2.55
CA ASP A 376 18.68 0.17 1.76
C ASP A 376 17.37 -0.25 2.43
N VAL A 377 16.33 -0.42 1.61
CA VAL A 377 15.00 -0.83 2.10
C VAL A 377 14.47 -1.99 1.29
N PHE A 378 14.23 -3.11 1.97
CA PHE A 378 13.81 -4.37 1.39
C PHE A 378 12.31 -4.62 1.56
N ASP A 379 11.74 -5.35 0.61
CA ASP A 379 10.48 -6.04 0.82
C ASP A 379 10.73 -7.31 1.65
N PRO A 380 9.87 -7.68 2.62
CA PRO A 380 10.10 -8.88 3.43
C PRO A 380 10.22 -10.16 2.58
N ALA A 381 9.56 -10.22 1.41
CA ALA A 381 9.72 -11.33 0.48
C ALA A 381 11.14 -11.49 -0.05
N GLU A 382 11.93 -10.40 -0.12
CA GLU A 382 13.34 -10.47 -0.51
C GLU A 382 14.19 -11.15 0.56
N ILE A 383 13.93 -10.86 1.84
CA ILE A 383 14.60 -11.49 2.98
C ILE A 383 14.25 -12.98 3.08
N LEU A 384 12.97 -13.33 2.88
CA LEU A 384 12.54 -14.73 2.83
C LEU A 384 13.20 -15.47 1.66
N CYS A 385 13.26 -14.86 0.47
CA CYS A 385 13.92 -15.48 -0.68
C CYS A 385 15.42 -15.69 -0.46
N GLU A 386 16.10 -14.75 0.19
CA GLU A 386 17.51 -14.88 0.57
C GLU A 386 17.71 -16.08 1.51
N SER A 387 16.91 -16.18 2.57
CA SER A 387 16.97 -17.30 3.51
C SER A 387 16.60 -18.65 2.87
N LEU A 388 15.69 -18.68 1.91
CA LEU A 388 15.33 -19.90 1.17
C LEU A 388 16.33 -20.25 0.04
N GLY A 389 17.37 -19.45 -0.17
CA GLY A 389 18.37 -19.67 -1.23
C GLY A 389 17.84 -19.43 -2.65
N ILE A 390 16.75 -18.66 -2.80
CA ILE A 390 16.12 -18.35 -4.08
C ILE A 390 16.89 -17.23 -4.77
N ARG A 391 17.65 -17.58 -5.80
CA ARG A 391 18.49 -16.62 -6.53
C ARG A 391 17.73 -15.91 -7.66
N ASN A 392 18.23 -14.72 -8.02
CA ASN A 392 17.85 -14.08 -9.27
C ASN A 392 18.35 -14.95 -10.45
N LYS A 393 17.52 -15.21 -11.45
CA LYS A 393 18.04 -15.63 -12.76
C LYS A 393 18.87 -14.46 -13.30
N LYS A 394 20.13 -14.73 -13.65
CA LYS A 394 21.01 -13.79 -14.35
C LYS A 394 20.35 -13.31 -15.64
#